data_AF-A0A7Y2ADQ5-F1
#
_entry.id   AF-A0A7Y2ADQ5-F1
#
_cell.length_a   1.000
_cell.length_b   1.000
_cell.length_c   1.000
_cell.angle_alpha   90.00
_cell.angle_beta   90.00
_cell.angle_gamma   90.00
#
_symmetry.space_group_name_H-M   'P 1'
#
loop_
_entity.id
_entity.type
_entity.pdbx_description
1 polymer ?
#
loop_
_entity_poly.entity_id
_entity_poly.type
_entity_poly.pdbx_seq_one_letter_code
_entity_poly.pdbx_strand_id
1 'polypeptide(L)'
;MSTKYIAEEYRLANNAAPLTRIIKVGSDGNLTHFDEKKGYNRAIRHCPNEKSIFLDEQSKFAKLEPLIFETGYLRIPPTAEHTKKFLKYSPENVINGGTVFEIVDEELAAGDALSMDDLIMDLKTEIREKAKEKDGIHDLVALAATIEGSYVTVKDKPVSALRKIINSAVEANPRMFVKENEPELFTQDSKRTYFALRSIADGIIKISTDGRTIYWADTKNVIANVPSSHKPHEFLAEHFATDDGMLLLQKVADMI
;
A
#
# COMPACT_ATOMS: atom_id res chain seq x y z
N MET A 1 11.62 5.13 37.18
CA MET A 1 10.98 5.08 35.86
C MET A 1 12.05 5.46 34.84
N SER A 2 12.50 4.51 34.02
CA SER A 2 13.50 4.78 32.98
C SER A 2 12.79 5.49 31.83
N THR A 3 13.04 6.79 31.66
CA THR A 3 12.53 7.55 30.52
C THR A 3 13.21 6.99 29.28
N LYS A 4 12.46 6.23 28.47
CA LYS A 4 12.95 5.63 27.24
C LYS A 4 13.25 6.76 26.26
N TYR A 5 14.51 7.03 25.98
CA TYR A 5 14.88 8.03 24.97
C TYR A 5 14.67 7.40 23.59
N ILE A 6 13.67 7.88 22.85
CA ILE A 6 13.31 7.37 21.52
C ILE A 6 14.00 8.27 20.48
N ALA A 7 14.51 7.72 19.38
CA ALA A 7 15.01 8.54 18.27
C ALA A 7 13.80 9.17 17.56
N GLU A 8 13.91 10.42 17.12
CA GLU A 8 12.83 11.06 16.36
C GLU A 8 13.32 11.34 14.95
N GLU A 9 12.44 11.15 13.98
CA GLU A 9 12.68 11.46 12.58
C GLU A 9 11.70 12.53 12.12
N TYR A 10 12.17 13.45 11.30
CA TYR A 10 11.38 14.52 10.71
C TYR A 10 11.55 14.47 9.19
N ARG A 11 10.49 14.74 8.44
CA ARG A 11 10.52 14.83 6.97
C ARG A 11 10.09 16.21 6.50
N LEU A 12 10.59 16.64 5.35
CA LEU A 12 10.08 17.84 4.70
C LEU A 12 8.64 17.61 4.21
N ALA A 13 7.78 18.59 4.42
CA ALA A 13 6.40 18.54 3.96
C ALA A 13 6.32 18.61 2.42
N ASN A 14 5.19 18.17 1.85
CA ASN A 14 4.92 18.13 0.40
C ASN A 14 5.82 17.18 -0.42
N ASN A 15 6.35 16.13 0.21
CA ASN A 15 7.21 15.13 -0.44
C ASN A 15 8.45 15.75 -1.14
N ALA A 16 8.94 16.87 -0.60
CA ALA A 16 10.11 17.55 -1.15
C ALA A 16 11.39 16.80 -0.76
N ALA A 17 12.14 16.31 -1.75
CA ALA A 17 13.41 15.60 -1.55
C ALA A 17 14.61 16.36 -2.19
N PRO A 18 14.91 17.59 -1.76
CA PRO A 18 16.14 18.26 -2.16
C PRO A 18 17.35 17.51 -1.56
N LEU A 19 18.50 17.57 -2.25
CA LEU A 19 19.76 17.01 -1.74
C LEU A 19 20.09 17.52 -0.34
N THR A 20 19.89 18.82 -0.09
CA THR A 20 20.13 19.45 1.20
C THR A 20 19.16 20.60 1.39
N ARG A 21 18.53 20.69 2.57
CA ARG A 21 17.73 21.85 2.97
C ARG A 21 18.02 22.24 4.41
N ILE A 22 18.35 23.50 4.62
CA ILE A 22 18.57 24.07 5.94
C ILE A 22 17.30 24.80 6.38
N ILE A 23 16.79 24.47 7.57
CA ILE A 23 15.63 25.16 8.16
C ILE A 23 16.07 26.33 9.03
N LYS A 24 15.14 27.25 9.33
CA LYS A 24 15.52 28.43 10.12
C LYS A 24 15.75 28.05 11.59
N VAL A 25 16.85 28.58 12.14
CA VAL A 25 17.33 28.24 13.50
C VAL A 25 17.27 29.41 14.50
N GLY A 26 16.69 30.55 14.13
CA GLY A 26 16.38 31.63 15.08
C GLY A 26 17.54 32.54 15.45
N SER A 27 18.55 32.67 14.58
CA SER A 27 19.76 33.52 14.80
C SER A 27 19.44 34.90 15.37
N ASP A 28 18.48 35.62 14.76
CA ASP A 28 18.24 37.04 15.03
C ASP A 28 17.00 37.29 15.91
N GLY A 29 16.46 36.24 16.54
CA GLY A 29 15.21 36.33 17.31
C GLY A 29 13.94 36.42 16.45
N ASN A 30 14.07 36.25 15.13
CA ASN A 30 12.96 36.29 14.16
C ASN A 30 12.00 35.09 14.24
N LEU A 31 12.36 34.05 14.99
CA LEU A 31 11.48 32.91 15.25
C LEU A 31 10.90 33.03 16.64
N THR A 32 9.58 33.09 16.72
CA THR A 32 8.84 33.23 17.98
C THR A 32 7.86 32.09 18.16
N HIS A 33 7.67 31.67 19.41
CA HIS A 33 6.65 30.72 19.82
C HIS A 33 5.87 31.27 21.02
N PHE A 34 4.55 31.01 21.07
CA PHE A 34 3.70 31.47 22.17
C PHE A 34 3.91 30.59 23.41
N ASP A 35 4.45 31.17 24.49
CA ASP A 35 4.64 30.44 25.74
C ASP A 35 3.37 30.54 26.59
N GLU A 36 2.56 29.47 26.58
CA GLU A 36 1.29 29.41 27.33
C GLU A 36 1.44 29.69 28.82
N LYS A 37 2.60 29.36 29.42
CA LYS A 37 2.83 29.56 30.86
C LYS A 37 3.07 31.03 31.19
N LYS A 38 3.71 31.77 30.30
CA LYS A 38 4.04 33.18 30.49
C LYS A 38 3.05 34.12 29.81
N GLY A 39 2.23 33.63 28.88
CA GLY A 39 1.18 34.37 28.19
C GLY A 39 1.69 35.33 27.11
N TYR A 40 2.91 35.16 26.60
CA TYR A 40 3.47 36.01 25.54
C TYR A 40 4.37 35.23 24.58
N ASN A 41 4.59 35.80 23.39
CA ASN A 41 5.49 35.24 22.36
C ASN A 41 6.95 35.41 22.75
N ARG A 42 7.71 34.31 22.74
CA ARG A 42 9.13 34.28 23.07
C ARG A 42 9.95 33.90 21.85
N ALA A 43 11.08 34.56 21.67
CA ALA A 43 12.03 34.19 20.64
C ALA A 43 12.67 32.84 20.97
N ILE A 44 12.71 31.94 19.98
CA ILE A 44 13.34 30.62 20.09
C ILE A 44 14.57 30.55 19.18
N ARG A 45 15.60 29.81 19.62
CA ARG A 45 16.87 29.64 18.91
C ARG A 45 17.47 28.26 19.15
N HIS A 46 17.97 27.62 18.09
CA HIS A 46 18.56 26.28 18.17
C HIS A 46 20.04 26.35 18.58
N CYS A 47 20.29 26.08 19.87
CA CYS A 47 21.62 26.00 20.46
C CYS A 47 21.76 24.73 21.32
N PRO A 48 22.20 23.59 20.74
CA PRO A 48 22.24 22.30 21.44
C PRO A 48 23.09 22.27 22.71
N ASN A 49 24.02 23.21 22.87
CA ASN A 49 24.85 23.34 24.07
C ASN A 49 24.15 24.00 25.27
N GLU A 50 22.94 24.53 25.07
CA GLU A 50 22.15 25.19 26.10
C GLU A 50 21.04 24.27 26.65
N LYS A 51 20.47 24.62 27.80
CA LYS A 51 19.36 23.86 28.41
C LYS A 51 17.99 24.26 27.86
N SER A 52 17.85 25.49 27.40
CA SER A 52 16.60 26.09 26.95
C SER A 52 16.67 26.50 25.48
N ILE A 53 15.54 26.44 24.79
CA ILE A 53 15.40 26.92 23.41
C ILE A 53 15.10 28.42 23.36
N PHE A 54 14.69 29.02 24.48
CA PHE A 54 14.26 30.42 24.52
C PHE A 54 15.45 31.35 24.62
N LEU A 55 15.46 32.39 23.79
CA LEU A 55 16.58 33.30 23.61
C LEU A 55 16.99 34.01 24.91
N ASP A 56 16.01 34.39 25.73
CA ASP A 56 16.19 35.10 27.01
C ASP A 56 16.75 34.21 28.14
N GLU A 57 16.71 32.89 27.98
CA GLU A 57 17.22 31.92 28.95
C GLU A 57 18.58 31.33 28.56
N GLN A 58 19.09 31.65 27.37
CA GLN A 58 20.35 31.12 26.85
C GLN A 58 21.55 31.93 27.35
N SER A 59 22.68 31.24 27.56
CA SER A 59 23.91 31.89 27.99
C SER A 59 24.54 32.74 26.89
N LYS A 60 25.50 33.59 27.26
CA LYS A 60 26.32 34.36 26.31
C LYS A 60 27.19 33.48 25.40
N PHE A 61 27.41 32.21 25.77
CA PHE A 61 28.23 31.24 25.03
C PHE A 61 27.38 30.27 24.20
N ALA A 62 26.11 30.57 23.97
CA ALA A 62 25.22 29.79 23.14
C ALA A 62 25.80 29.64 21.72
N LYS A 63 25.90 28.40 21.23
CA LYS A 63 26.41 28.08 19.89
C LYS A 63 25.24 27.75 18.99
N LEU A 64 25.07 28.53 17.93
CA LEU A 64 24.06 28.27 16.91
C LEU A 64 24.49 27.07 16.06
N GLU A 65 23.61 26.08 15.92
CA GLU A 65 23.86 24.91 15.08
C GLU A 65 22.77 24.81 14.00
N PRO A 66 23.12 24.67 12.71
CA PRO A 66 22.13 24.52 11.65
C PRO A 66 21.46 23.15 11.72
N LEU A 67 20.19 23.08 11.29
CA LEU A 67 19.47 21.83 11.11
C LEU A 67 19.30 21.55 9.62
N ILE A 68 19.87 20.42 9.19
CA ILE A 68 20.04 20.07 7.78
C ILE A 68 19.22 18.82 7.48
N PHE A 69 18.24 18.95 6.59
CA PHE A 69 17.53 17.83 6.00
C PHE A 69 18.34 17.33 4.80
N GLU A 70 18.70 16.05 4.81
CA GLU A 70 19.39 15.37 3.73
C GLU A 70 18.39 14.47 3.00
N THR A 71 18.26 14.64 1.68
CA THR A 71 17.29 13.88 0.87
C THR A 71 15.85 13.96 1.42
N GLY A 72 15.49 15.09 2.05
CA GLY A 72 14.17 15.31 2.63
C GLY A 72 13.96 14.81 4.07
N TYR A 73 14.95 14.20 4.72
CA TYR A 73 14.83 13.65 6.07
C TYR A 73 15.85 14.26 7.05
N LEU A 74 15.47 14.33 8.32
CA LEU A 74 16.31 14.74 9.45
C LEU A 74 16.13 13.75 10.59
N ARG A 75 17.19 13.01 10.92
CA ARG A 75 17.19 12.05 12.03
C ARG A 75 17.85 12.66 13.27
N ILE A 76 17.17 12.56 14.40
CA ILE A 76 17.63 13.16 15.66
C ILE A 76 17.94 12.05 16.66
N PRO A 77 19.15 12.05 17.24
CA PRO A 77 19.50 11.04 18.21
C PRO A 77 18.64 11.16 19.47
N PRO A 78 18.39 10.05 20.18
CA PRO A 78 17.57 10.02 21.39
C PRO A 78 18.07 10.99 22.48
N THR A 79 19.37 11.27 22.50
CA THR A 79 20.06 12.15 23.46
C THR A 79 19.91 13.65 23.16
N ALA A 80 19.50 14.05 21.96
CA ALA A 80 19.41 15.45 21.55
C ALA A 80 18.07 16.10 21.93
N GLU A 81 17.78 16.13 23.23
CA GLU A 81 16.53 16.65 23.78
C GLU A 81 16.29 18.14 23.47
N HIS A 82 17.37 18.93 23.38
CA HIS A 82 17.28 20.34 23.00
C HIS A 82 16.74 20.51 21.57
N THR A 83 17.31 19.77 20.63
CA THR A 83 16.93 19.80 19.21
C THR A 83 15.49 19.38 19.00
N LYS A 84 15.05 18.30 19.68
CA LYS A 84 13.65 17.83 19.64
C LYS A 84 12.68 18.90 20.12
N LYS A 85 12.97 19.51 21.27
CA LYS A 85 12.18 20.64 21.78
C LYS A 85 12.13 21.77 20.77
N PHE A 86 13.27 22.17 20.21
CA PHE A 86 13.31 23.25 19.23
C PHE A 86 12.41 22.97 18.02
N LEU A 87 12.49 21.77 17.43
CA LEU A 87 11.67 21.40 16.27
C LEU A 87 10.18 21.30 16.61
N LYS A 88 9.85 20.78 17.80
CA LYS A 88 8.46 20.73 18.28
C LYS A 88 7.85 22.12 18.44
N TYR A 89 8.63 23.11 18.88
CA TYR A 89 8.16 24.49 19.08
C TYR A 89 8.38 25.40 17.86
N SER A 90 9.02 24.89 16.80
CA SER A 90 9.30 25.67 15.60
C SER A 90 8.00 26.01 14.86
N PRO A 91 7.75 27.28 14.49
CA PRO A 91 6.60 27.67 13.68
C PRO A 91 6.65 27.13 12.25
N GLU A 92 7.80 26.61 11.80
CA GLU A 92 7.92 25.95 10.50
C GLU A 92 7.38 24.51 10.50
N ASN A 93 7.16 23.94 11.69
CA ASN A 93 6.59 22.60 11.87
C ASN A 93 5.08 22.59 11.61
N VAL A 94 4.59 21.58 10.89
CA VAL A 94 3.17 21.41 10.54
C VAL A 94 2.25 21.41 11.77
N ILE A 95 2.68 20.80 12.89
CA ILE A 95 1.87 20.77 14.12
C ILE A 95 1.58 22.17 14.71
N ASN A 96 2.40 23.17 14.36
CA ASN A 96 2.26 24.55 14.79
C ASN A 96 1.63 25.45 13.71
N GLY A 97 1.05 24.85 12.65
CA GLY A 97 0.49 25.57 11.51
C GLY A 97 1.52 25.94 10.43
N GLY A 98 2.74 25.43 10.52
CA GLY A 98 3.77 25.56 9.50
C GLY A 98 3.55 24.64 8.29
N THR A 99 4.41 24.75 7.28
CA THR A 99 4.31 23.95 6.04
C THR A 99 5.67 23.42 5.56
N VAL A 100 6.69 23.41 6.41
CA VAL A 100 8.07 23.11 5.99
C VAL A 100 8.45 21.68 6.30
N PHE A 101 8.15 21.20 7.50
CA PHE A 101 8.51 19.87 7.95
C PHE A 101 7.51 19.35 8.97
N GLU A 102 7.49 18.03 9.14
CA GLU A 102 6.63 17.34 10.11
C GLU A 102 7.39 16.17 10.76
N ILE A 103 6.95 15.78 11.95
CA ILE A 103 7.48 14.58 12.61
C ILE A 103 7.01 13.35 11.84
N VAL A 104 7.92 12.42 11.59
CA VAL A 104 7.58 11.09 11.11
C VAL A 104 7.18 10.29 12.34
N ASP A 105 5.87 10.21 12.57
CA ASP A 105 5.33 9.36 13.61
C ASP A 105 5.38 7.91 13.13
N GLU A 106 6.29 7.11 13.70
CA GLU A 106 6.45 5.69 13.38
C GLU A 106 5.13 4.91 13.61
N GLU A 107 4.22 5.39 14.47
CA GLU A 107 2.90 4.75 14.68
C GLU A 107 1.90 5.07 13.55
N LEU A 108 1.98 6.25 12.91
CA LEU A 108 1.18 6.58 11.72
C LEU A 108 1.78 6.00 10.44
N ALA A 109 3.11 5.85 10.38
CA ALA A 109 3.77 5.11 9.29
C ALA A 109 3.47 3.60 9.34
N ALA A 110 3.17 3.06 10.53
CA ALA A 110 2.70 1.70 10.73
C ALA A 110 1.20 1.49 10.39
N GLY A 111 0.44 2.57 10.18
CA GLY A 111 -0.99 2.50 9.85
C GLY A 111 -1.32 2.32 8.37
N ASP A 112 -0.41 2.67 7.45
CA ASP A 112 -0.72 2.80 6.01
C ASP A 112 0.09 1.91 5.07
N ALA A 113 0.85 0.96 5.61
CA ALA A 113 1.37 -0.15 4.85
C ALA A 113 1.59 -1.35 5.78
N LEU A 114 0.90 -2.47 5.55
CA LEU A 114 1.53 -3.75 5.85
C LEU A 114 2.96 -3.66 5.30
N SER A 115 3.99 -3.94 6.11
CA SER A 115 5.32 -4.03 5.55
C SER A 115 5.24 -5.02 4.39
N MET A 116 5.92 -4.73 3.27
CA MET A 116 5.74 -5.56 2.08
C MET A 116 6.08 -7.04 2.37
N ASP A 117 6.98 -7.26 3.32
CA ASP A 117 7.35 -8.56 3.84
C ASP A 117 6.23 -9.21 4.67
N ASP A 118 5.55 -8.45 5.54
CA ASP A 118 4.37 -8.93 6.27
C ASP A 118 3.23 -9.27 5.33
N LEU A 119 2.97 -8.42 4.31
CA LEU A 119 1.97 -8.69 3.28
C LEU A 119 2.26 -9.99 2.54
N ILE A 120 3.50 -10.17 2.09
CA ILE A 120 3.90 -11.41 1.42
C ILE A 120 3.75 -12.61 2.38
N MET A 121 4.08 -12.45 3.66
CA MET A 121 3.97 -13.51 4.66
C MET A 121 2.50 -13.92 4.89
N ASP A 122 1.60 -12.95 5.01
CA ASP A 122 0.18 -13.17 5.23
C ASP A 122 -0.46 -13.87 4.02
N LEU A 123 -0.25 -13.35 2.81
CA LEU A 123 -0.73 -13.95 1.56
C LEU A 123 -0.20 -15.39 1.41
N LYS A 124 1.08 -15.64 1.72
CA LYS A 124 1.67 -17.00 1.70
C LYS A 124 1.07 -17.93 2.75
N THR A 125 0.64 -17.40 3.88
CA THR A 125 -0.02 -18.17 4.93
C THR A 125 -1.41 -18.58 4.47
N GLU A 126 -2.18 -17.67 3.88
CA GLU A 126 -3.49 -17.95 3.28
C GLU A 126 -3.41 -19.06 2.21
N ILE A 127 -2.40 -19.00 1.31
CA ILE A 127 -2.16 -20.06 0.31
C ILE A 127 -1.94 -21.43 0.98
N ARG A 128 -1.21 -21.47 2.11
CA ARG A 128 -0.91 -22.72 2.83
C ARG A 128 -2.14 -23.27 3.53
N GLU A 129 -2.96 -22.42 4.11
CA GLU A 129 -4.21 -22.79 4.75
C GLU A 129 -5.18 -23.35 3.72
N LYS A 130 -5.36 -22.65 2.61
CA LYS A 130 -6.22 -23.09 1.51
C LYS A 130 -5.77 -24.42 0.90
N ALA A 131 -4.47 -24.65 0.79
CA ALA A 131 -3.93 -25.92 0.31
C ALA A 131 -4.21 -27.13 1.23
N LYS A 132 -4.56 -26.89 2.50
CA LYS A 132 -4.90 -27.95 3.47
C LYS A 132 -6.41 -28.20 3.56
N GLU A 133 -7.23 -27.28 3.06
CA GLU A 133 -8.68 -27.45 3.01
C GLU A 133 -9.07 -28.56 2.02
N LYS A 134 -10.14 -29.29 2.35
CA LYS A 134 -10.60 -30.45 1.56
C LYS A 134 -10.90 -30.08 0.10
N ASP A 135 -11.54 -28.94 -0.12
CA ASP A 135 -11.95 -28.45 -1.44
C ASP A 135 -11.10 -27.26 -1.93
N GLY A 136 -10.07 -26.88 -1.17
CA GLY A 136 -9.22 -25.71 -1.47
C GLY A 136 -8.37 -25.88 -2.73
N ILE A 137 -8.23 -27.10 -3.25
CA ILE A 137 -7.63 -27.32 -4.57
C ILE A 137 -8.38 -26.58 -5.68
N HIS A 138 -9.71 -26.48 -5.60
CA HIS A 138 -10.51 -25.77 -6.61
C HIS A 138 -10.23 -24.28 -6.59
N ASP A 139 -10.12 -23.68 -5.40
CA ASP A 139 -9.77 -22.26 -5.24
C ASP A 139 -8.33 -21.98 -5.74
N LEU A 140 -7.39 -22.89 -5.47
CA LEU A 140 -6.01 -22.76 -5.99
C LEU A 140 -5.94 -22.87 -7.51
N VAL A 141 -6.71 -23.79 -8.11
CA VAL A 141 -6.81 -23.90 -9.58
C VAL A 141 -7.43 -22.63 -10.17
N ALA A 142 -8.48 -22.09 -9.55
CA ALA A 142 -9.14 -20.88 -10.02
C ALA A 142 -8.20 -19.66 -10.01
N LEU A 143 -7.48 -19.48 -8.90
CA LEU A 143 -6.52 -18.39 -8.78
C LEU A 143 -5.34 -18.55 -9.74
N ALA A 144 -4.77 -19.76 -9.84
CA ALA A 144 -3.67 -20.03 -10.77
C ALA A 144 -4.08 -19.86 -12.23
N ALA A 145 -5.31 -20.27 -12.61
CA ALA A 145 -5.84 -20.06 -13.95
C ALA A 145 -5.97 -18.56 -14.28
N THR A 146 -6.40 -17.76 -13.30
CA THR A 146 -6.52 -16.30 -13.42
C THR A 146 -5.14 -15.65 -13.61
N ILE A 147 -4.14 -16.06 -12.82
CA ILE A 147 -2.76 -15.55 -12.92
C ILE A 147 -2.13 -15.89 -14.28
N GLU A 148 -2.28 -17.14 -14.73
CA GLU A 148 -1.72 -17.60 -16.00
C GLU A 148 -2.56 -17.17 -17.22
N GLY A 149 -3.78 -16.67 -17.00
CA GLY A 149 -4.76 -16.38 -18.06
C GLY A 149 -5.20 -17.62 -18.85
N SER A 150 -5.07 -18.82 -18.29
CA SER A 150 -5.39 -20.08 -18.96
C SER A 150 -5.75 -21.18 -17.98
N TYR A 151 -6.95 -21.75 -18.12
CA TYR A 151 -7.37 -22.92 -17.37
C TYR A 151 -6.62 -24.20 -17.81
N VAL A 152 -6.35 -24.33 -19.11
CA VAL A 152 -5.74 -25.53 -19.69
C VAL A 152 -4.33 -25.78 -19.15
N THR A 153 -3.57 -24.72 -18.88
CA THR A 153 -2.19 -24.84 -18.38
C THR A 153 -2.14 -25.33 -16.93
N VAL A 154 -3.20 -25.12 -16.15
CA VAL A 154 -3.21 -25.36 -14.69
C VAL A 154 -4.08 -26.54 -14.24
N LYS A 155 -5.10 -26.95 -15.02
CA LYS A 155 -6.13 -27.91 -14.56
C LYS A 155 -5.61 -29.25 -14.04
N ASP A 156 -4.51 -29.76 -14.61
CA ASP A 156 -3.92 -31.06 -14.26
C ASP A 156 -2.70 -30.94 -13.34
N LYS A 157 -2.38 -29.73 -12.85
CA LYS A 157 -1.21 -29.50 -12.00
C LYS A 157 -1.45 -29.99 -10.56
N PRO A 158 -0.45 -30.61 -9.91
CA PRO A 158 -0.54 -30.96 -8.50
C PRO A 158 -0.55 -29.70 -7.62
N VAL A 159 -1.10 -29.82 -6.40
CA VAL A 159 -1.20 -28.73 -5.42
C VAL A 159 0.14 -28.02 -5.18
N SER A 160 1.26 -28.76 -5.15
CA SER A 160 2.60 -28.17 -4.98
C SER A 160 2.99 -27.24 -6.12
N ALA A 161 2.64 -27.58 -7.37
CA ALA A 161 2.91 -26.76 -8.54
C ALA A 161 1.99 -25.54 -8.58
N LEU A 162 0.71 -25.70 -8.26
CA LEU A 162 -0.25 -24.58 -8.15
C LEU A 162 0.22 -23.55 -7.12
N ARG A 163 0.60 -24.01 -5.93
CA ARG A 163 1.17 -23.14 -4.89
C ARG A 163 2.41 -22.41 -5.37
N LYS A 164 3.29 -23.06 -6.14
CA LYS A 164 4.50 -22.40 -6.65
C LYS A 164 4.15 -21.23 -7.58
N ILE A 165 3.19 -21.43 -8.48
CA ILE A 165 2.71 -20.38 -9.41
C ILE A 165 2.18 -19.18 -8.62
N ILE A 166 1.27 -19.44 -7.66
CA ILE A 166 0.64 -18.37 -6.88
C ILE A 166 1.68 -17.66 -6.00
N ASN A 167 2.57 -18.39 -5.33
CA ASN A 167 3.63 -17.79 -4.52
C ASN A 167 4.56 -16.90 -5.36
N SER A 168 4.91 -17.32 -6.57
CA SER A 168 5.73 -16.51 -7.47
C SER A 168 5.02 -15.23 -7.92
N ALA A 169 3.70 -15.28 -8.13
CA ALA A 169 2.91 -14.08 -8.42
C ALA A 169 2.85 -13.12 -7.23
N VAL A 170 2.66 -13.65 -6.01
CA VAL A 170 2.70 -12.87 -4.76
C VAL A 170 4.06 -12.23 -4.54
N GLU A 171 5.16 -12.94 -4.80
CA GLU A 171 6.51 -12.37 -4.70
C GLU A 171 6.78 -11.28 -5.74
N ALA A 172 6.25 -11.45 -6.95
CA ALA A 172 6.46 -10.50 -8.04
C ALA A 172 5.66 -9.19 -7.87
N ASN A 173 4.41 -9.28 -7.42
CA ASN A 173 3.55 -8.11 -7.22
C ASN A 173 2.49 -8.37 -6.13
N PRO A 174 2.85 -8.29 -4.84
CA PRO A 174 1.91 -8.61 -3.75
C PRO A 174 0.73 -7.63 -3.68
N ARG A 175 0.91 -6.40 -4.16
CA ARG A 175 -0.13 -5.36 -4.17
C ARG A 175 -1.33 -5.70 -5.04
N MET A 176 -1.20 -6.59 -6.03
CA MET A 176 -2.34 -7.01 -6.85
C MET A 176 -3.38 -7.83 -6.06
N PHE A 177 -2.99 -8.35 -4.88
CA PHE A 177 -3.83 -9.14 -3.99
C PHE A 177 -4.27 -8.34 -2.75
N VAL A 178 -4.28 -7.01 -2.85
CA VAL A 178 -4.76 -6.13 -1.78
C VAL A 178 -6.04 -5.46 -2.26
N LYS A 179 -7.11 -5.58 -1.46
CA LYS A 179 -8.39 -4.92 -1.70
C LYS A 179 -8.83 -4.22 -0.41
N GLU A 180 -9.24 -2.96 -0.52
CA GLU A 180 -9.67 -2.16 0.65
C GLU A 180 -8.63 -2.14 1.80
N ASN A 181 -7.34 -2.14 1.44
CA ASN A 181 -6.18 -2.22 2.35
C ASN A 181 -6.02 -3.54 3.12
N GLU A 182 -6.77 -4.58 2.78
CA GLU A 182 -6.62 -5.92 3.35
C GLU A 182 -6.10 -6.92 2.30
N PRO A 183 -5.26 -7.89 2.70
CA PRO A 183 -4.87 -8.99 1.82
C PRO A 183 -6.09 -9.86 1.48
N GLU A 184 -6.40 -10.01 0.20
CA GLU A 184 -7.51 -10.83 -0.28
C GLU A 184 -7.09 -11.62 -1.52
N LEU A 185 -6.68 -12.89 -1.34
CA LEU A 185 -6.23 -13.72 -2.47
C LEU A 185 -7.39 -14.32 -3.27
N PHE A 186 -8.39 -14.86 -2.57
CA PHE A 186 -9.46 -15.67 -3.16
C PHE A 186 -10.74 -14.86 -3.35
N THR A 187 -10.69 -13.92 -4.29
CA THR A 187 -11.79 -12.99 -4.59
C THR A 187 -12.88 -13.59 -5.47
N GLN A 188 -14.07 -13.00 -5.45
CA GLN A 188 -15.13 -13.32 -6.43
C GLN A 188 -14.69 -13.01 -7.88
N ASP A 189 -13.82 -12.01 -8.08
CA ASP A 189 -13.27 -11.65 -9.38
C ASP A 189 -12.44 -12.80 -9.99
N SER A 190 -11.58 -13.43 -9.18
CA SER A 190 -10.80 -14.59 -9.60
C SER A 190 -11.69 -15.79 -9.93
N LYS A 191 -12.78 -16.00 -9.17
CA LYS A 191 -13.77 -17.05 -9.45
C LYS A 191 -14.50 -16.83 -10.76
N ARG A 192 -14.95 -15.60 -11.04
CA ARG A 192 -15.59 -15.25 -12.33
C ARG A 192 -14.65 -15.45 -13.50
N THR A 193 -13.39 -15.01 -13.36
CA THR A 193 -12.35 -15.20 -14.38
C THR A 193 -12.07 -16.68 -14.62
N TYR A 194 -12.01 -17.48 -13.56
CA TYR A 194 -11.88 -18.92 -13.67
C TYR A 194 -13.03 -19.56 -14.47
N PHE A 195 -14.29 -19.24 -14.17
CA PHE A 195 -15.43 -19.77 -14.92
C PHE A 195 -15.43 -19.34 -16.38
N ALA A 196 -15.01 -18.10 -16.67
CA ALA A 196 -14.85 -17.62 -18.04
C ALA A 196 -13.80 -18.46 -18.80
N LEU A 197 -12.61 -18.63 -18.22
CA LEU A 197 -11.53 -19.42 -18.81
C LEU A 197 -11.92 -20.89 -18.99
N ARG A 198 -12.55 -21.48 -17.98
CA ARG A 198 -12.94 -22.90 -17.99
C ARG A 198 -14.06 -23.17 -19.00
N SER A 199 -15.11 -22.36 -19.03
CA SER A 199 -16.22 -22.53 -19.98
C SER A 199 -15.77 -22.41 -21.45
N ILE A 200 -14.78 -21.54 -21.73
CA ILE A 200 -14.16 -21.45 -23.05
C ILE A 200 -13.32 -22.70 -23.35
N ALA A 201 -12.50 -23.14 -22.39
CA ALA A 201 -11.63 -24.31 -22.55
C ALA A 201 -12.40 -25.63 -22.73
N ASP A 202 -13.49 -25.80 -21.99
CA ASP A 202 -14.38 -26.97 -22.08
C ASP A 202 -15.32 -26.88 -23.30
N GLY A 203 -15.30 -25.75 -24.03
CA GLY A 203 -16.04 -25.56 -25.27
C GLY A 203 -17.54 -25.33 -25.07
N ILE A 204 -17.97 -24.98 -23.85
CA ILE A 204 -19.34 -24.57 -23.52
C ILE A 204 -19.63 -23.20 -24.15
N ILE A 205 -18.67 -22.30 -24.04
CA ILE A 205 -18.68 -20.97 -24.66
C ILE A 205 -17.65 -20.94 -25.78
N LYS A 206 -18.02 -20.32 -26.91
CA LYS A 206 -17.12 -20.11 -28.05
C LYS A 206 -16.96 -18.63 -28.36
N ILE A 207 -15.77 -18.32 -28.87
CA ILE A 207 -15.42 -16.98 -29.34
C ILE A 207 -15.32 -17.06 -30.86
N SER A 208 -15.85 -16.05 -31.54
CA SER A 208 -15.74 -15.93 -32.99
C SER A 208 -14.26 -15.79 -33.42
N THR A 209 -13.99 -16.09 -34.68
CA THR A 209 -12.63 -16.04 -35.24
C THR A 209 -11.99 -14.66 -35.19
N ASP A 210 -12.81 -13.60 -35.20
CA ASP A 210 -12.34 -12.21 -35.05
C ASP A 210 -12.17 -11.78 -33.59
N GLY A 211 -12.45 -12.67 -32.63
CA GLY A 211 -12.31 -12.40 -31.19
C GLY A 211 -13.38 -11.49 -30.60
N ARG A 212 -14.43 -11.15 -31.36
CA ARG A 212 -15.38 -10.08 -30.97
C ARG A 212 -16.73 -10.56 -30.48
N THR A 213 -17.13 -11.79 -30.77
CA THR A 213 -18.44 -12.30 -30.39
C THR A 213 -18.27 -13.51 -29.49
N ILE A 214 -18.89 -13.45 -28.31
CA ILE A 214 -18.98 -14.57 -27.38
C ILE A 214 -20.37 -15.17 -27.55
N TYR A 215 -20.45 -16.49 -27.72
CA TYR A 215 -21.72 -17.18 -27.95
C TYR A 215 -21.70 -18.60 -27.39
N TRP A 216 -22.89 -19.13 -27.14
CA TRP A 216 -23.08 -20.50 -26.68
C TRP A 216 -22.71 -21.53 -27.75
N ALA A 217 -21.97 -22.56 -27.38
CA ALA A 217 -21.54 -23.57 -28.34
C ALA A 217 -22.67 -24.43 -28.90
N ASP A 218 -23.71 -24.68 -28.11
CA ASP A 218 -24.85 -25.54 -28.42
C ASP A 218 -25.93 -24.81 -29.24
N THR A 219 -26.44 -23.68 -28.75
CA THR A 219 -27.54 -22.91 -29.33
C THR A 219 -27.09 -21.89 -30.36
N LYS A 220 -25.80 -21.52 -30.35
CA LYS A 220 -25.23 -20.39 -31.12
C LYS A 220 -25.79 -19.03 -30.76
N ASN A 221 -26.56 -18.92 -29.67
CA ASN A 221 -27.07 -17.64 -29.20
C ASN A 221 -25.91 -16.76 -28.72
N VAL A 222 -25.92 -15.50 -29.15
CA VAL A 222 -24.93 -14.50 -28.76
C VAL A 222 -25.10 -14.18 -27.28
N ILE A 223 -24.00 -14.20 -26.55
CA ILE A 223 -23.92 -13.79 -25.14
C ILE A 223 -23.58 -12.31 -25.10
N ALA A 224 -22.46 -11.92 -25.71
CA ALA A 224 -22.01 -10.53 -25.71
C ALA A 224 -21.02 -10.24 -26.84
N ASN A 225 -20.87 -8.95 -27.18
CA ASN A 225 -19.85 -8.46 -28.11
C ASN A 225 -18.71 -7.79 -27.33
N VAL A 226 -17.49 -8.26 -27.56
CA VAL A 226 -16.27 -7.82 -26.90
C VAL A 226 -15.75 -6.54 -27.56
N PRO A 227 -15.58 -5.44 -26.81
CA PRO A 227 -14.91 -4.24 -27.29
C PRO A 227 -13.46 -4.54 -27.69
N SER A 228 -12.93 -3.83 -28.69
CA SER A 228 -11.57 -4.08 -29.20
C SER A 228 -10.44 -3.87 -28.18
N SER A 229 -10.71 -3.22 -27.06
CA SER A 229 -9.75 -2.95 -25.98
C SER A 229 -9.64 -4.06 -24.94
N HIS A 230 -10.52 -5.06 -24.95
CA HIS A 230 -10.59 -6.10 -23.91
C HIS A 230 -10.28 -7.48 -24.49
N LYS A 231 -9.73 -8.37 -23.65
CA LYS A 231 -9.66 -9.80 -24.00
C LYS A 231 -11.04 -10.45 -23.77
N PRO A 232 -11.43 -11.45 -24.59
CA PRO A 232 -12.75 -12.06 -24.46
C PRO A 232 -13.06 -12.69 -23.10
N HIS A 233 -12.09 -13.34 -22.46
CA HIS A 233 -12.29 -13.96 -21.15
C HIS A 233 -12.40 -12.93 -20.01
N GLU A 234 -11.62 -11.83 -20.08
CA GLU A 234 -11.71 -10.71 -19.13
C GLU A 234 -13.08 -10.05 -19.23
N PHE A 235 -13.52 -9.75 -20.46
CA PHE A 235 -14.84 -9.16 -20.69
C PHE A 235 -15.99 -10.10 -20.27
N LEU A 236 -15.85 -11.41 -20.48
CA LEU A 236 -16.84 -12.38 -20.00
C LEU A 236 -16.90 -12.43 -18.47
N ALA A 237 -15.75 -12.34 -17.79
CA ALA A 237 -15.68 -12.30 -16.33
C ALA A 237 -16.33 -11.04 -15.77
N GLU A 238 -16.13 -9.88 -16.42
CA GLU A 238 -16.82 -8.64 -16.11
C GLU A 238 -18.32 -8.75 -16.37
N HIS A 239 -18.72 -9.41 -17.46
CA HIS A 239 -20.13 -9.63 -17.76
C HIS A 239 -20.81 -10.45 -16.67
N PHE A 240 -20.16 -11.48 -16.12
CA PHE A 240 -20.64 -12.25 -14.97
C PHE A 240 -20.87 -11.41 -13.70
N ALA A 241 -20.34 -10.19 -13.61
CA ALA A 241 -20.60 -9.28 -12.51
C ALA A 241 -21.94 -8.54 -12.62
N THR A 242 -22.56 -8.52 -13.80
CA THR A 242 -23.84 -7.86 -14.04
C THR A 242 -25.01 -8.76 -13.61
N ASP A 243 -26.19 -8.17 -13.37
CA ASP A 243 -27.39 -8.90 -12.96
C ASP A 243 -27.76 -10.01 -13.97
N ASP A 244 -27.75 -9.69 -15.27
CA ASP A 244 -27.99 -10.64 -16.35
C ASP A 244 -26.89 -11.71 -16.43
N GLY A 245 -25.65 -11.30 -16.21
CA GLY A 245 -24.49 -12.19 -16.24
C GLY A 245 -24.43 -13.16 -15.07
N MET A 246 -24.99 -12.84 -13.90
CA MET A 246 -25.05 -13.80 -12.79
C MET A 246 -25.90 -15.02 -13.11
N LEU A 247 -27.03 -14.85 -13.80
CA LEU A 247 -27.84 -15.97 -14.30
C LEU A 247 -27.07 -16.82 -15.31
N LEU A 248 -26.25 -16.17 -16.13
CA LEU A 248 -25.38 -16.84 -17.10
C LEU A 248 -24.28 -17.64 -16.40
N LEU A 249 -23.63 -17.05 -15.39
CA LEU A 249 -22.62 -17.70 -14.56
C LEU A 249 -23.18 -18.95 -13.88
N GLN A 250 -24.40 -18.87 -13.34
CA GLN A 250 -25.05 -20.02 -12.71
C GLN A 250 -25.25 -21.17 -13.71
N LYS A 251 -25.76 -20.88 -14.91
CA LYS A 251 -25.91 -21.89 -15.97
C LYS A 251 -24.57 -22.50 -16.38
N VAL A 252 -23.53 -21.69 -16.47
CA VAL A 252 -22.17 -22.16 -16.78
C VAL A 252 -21.65 -23.07 -15.65
N ALA A 253 -21.85 -22.68 -14.39
CA ALA A 253 -21.44 -23.48 -13.24
C ALA A 253 -22.16 -24.83 -13.18
N ASP A 254 -23.45 -24.89 -13.54
CA ASP A 254 -24.21 -26.15 -13.59
C ASP A 254 -23.73 -27.12 -14.68
N MET A 255 -23.02 -26.63 -15.70
CA MET A 255 -22.48 -27.43 -16.81
C MET A 255 -21.04 -27.92 -16.58
N ILE A 256 -20.41 -27.52 -15.46
CA ILE A 256 -18.97 -27.61 -15.16
C ILE A 256 -18.72 -28.53 -13.97
#